data_AF-A0AAW1CPT7-F1
#
_entry.id   AF-A0AAW1CPT7-F1
#
_cell.length_a   1.000
_cell.length_b   1.000
_cell.length_c   1.000
_cell.angle_alpha   90.00
_cell.angle_beta   90.00
_cell.angle_gamma   90.00
#
_symmetry.space_group_name_H-M   'P 1'
#
loop_
_entity.id
_entity.type
_entity.pdbx_description
1 polymer ?
#
loop_
_entity_poly.entity_id
_entity_poly.type
_entity_poly.pdbx_seq_one_letter_code
_entity_poly.pdbx_strand_id
1 'polypeptide(L)'
;MGSLDKAVLTGFICRICSKMNKVVTHVYGEEGKKINLANQLQNYLGIDIYFNDHLPKTVCNRCIIKLKIHHEWMEIIKNAQTRIKNKRLVSNLLFRFLNVYYGLHPPF
;
A
#
# COMPACT_ATOMS: atom_id res chain seq x y z
N MET A 1 44.22 -10.75 18.68
CA MET A 1 43.09 -9.94 18.19
C MET A 1 42.27 -10.82 17.25
N GLY A 2 40.99 -11.07 17.55
CA GLY A 2 40.18 -12.02 16.79
C GLY A 2 39.73 -11.45 15.44
N SER A 3 39.81 -12.26 14.38
CA SER A 3 39.31 -11.91 13.04
C SER A 3 37.78 -11.83 13.04
N LEU A 4 37.23 -10.76 12.48
CA LEU A 4 35.80 -10.58 12.24
C LEU A 4 35.33 -11.25 10.95
N ASP A 5 36.23 -11.87 10.18
CA ASP A 5 35.91 -12.43 8.86
C ASP A 5 34.95 -13.64 8.93
N LYS A 6 34.81 -14.24 10.12
CA LYS A 6 33.86 -15.31 10.42
C LYS A 6 32.72 -14.88 11.36
N ALA A 7 32.58 -13.59 11.65
CA ALA A 7 31.55 -13.12 12.56
C ALA A 7 30.15 -13.34 11.94
N VAL A 8 29.32 -14.14 12.61
CA VAL A 8 27.93 -14.34 12.22
C VAL A 8 27.19 -13.01 12.38
N LEU A 9 26.63 -12.49 11.29
CA LEU A 9 25.74 -11.35 11.36
C LEU A 9 24.46 -11.78 12.08
N THR A 10 24.22 -11.27 13.29
CA THR A 10 22.97 -11.50 14.01
C THR A 10 21.89 -10.55 13.51
N GLY A 11 20.66 -11.06 13.35
CA GLY A 11 19.53 -10.26 12.91
C GLY A 11 18.29 -11.11 12.62
N PHE A 12 17.23 -10.44 12.17
CA PHE A 12 15.95 -11.05 11.84
C PHE A 12 15.66 -10.93 10.35
N ILE A 13 14.95 -11.92 9.81
CA ILE A 13 14.53 -11.91 8.40
C ILE A 13 13.34 -10.97 8.23
N CYS A 14 13.42 -10.09 7.23
CA CYS A 14 12.28 -9.23 6.85
C CYS A 14 11.27 -9.99 5.99
N ARG A 15 9.99 -9.97 6.35
CA ARG A 15 8.88 -10.60 5.62
C ARG A 15 8.69 -10.10 4.19
N ILE A 16 9.02 -8.84 3.91
CA ILE A 16 8.84 -8.24 2.57
C ILE A 16 10.01 -8.58 1.65
N CYS A 17 11.25 -8.37 2.10
CA CYS A 17 12.42 -8.48 1.22
C CYS A 17 13.26 -9.74 1.44
N SER A 18 12.91 -10.58 2.42
CA SER A 18 13.61 -11.81 2.80
C SER A 18 15.08 -11.63 3.16
N LYS A 19 15.54 -10.39 3.40
CA LYS A 19 16.91 -10.08 3.83
C LYS A 19 17.01 -10.06 5.35
N MET A 20 18.16 -10.49 5.86
CA MET A 20 18.52 -10.33 7.26
C MET A 20 18.77 -8.85 7.59
N ASN A 21 18.16 -8.36 8.66
CA ASN A 21 18.30 -6.99 9.13
C ASN A 21 18.51 -6.98 10.65
N LYS A 22 19.43 -6.12 11.11
CA LYS A 22 19.70 -5.93 12.54
C LYS A 22 18.53 -5.29 13.29
N VAL A 23 17.81 -4.40 12.60
CA VAL A 23 16.66 -3.67 13.16
C VAL A 23 15.43 -4.00 12.33
N VAL A 24 14.42 -4.55 13.00
CA VAL A 24 13.13 -4.90 12.43
C VAL A 24 12.02 -4.54 13.39
N THR A 25 10.83 -4.29 12.83
CA THR A 25 9.60 -4.10 13.58
C THR A 25 8.80 -5.38 13.54
N HIS A 26 8.43 -5.91 14.70
CA HIS A 26 7.50 -7.02 14.80
C HIS A 26 6.08 -6.53 14.46
N VAL A 27 5.37 -7.24 13.58
CA VAL A 27 4.06 -6.83 13.04
C VAL A 27 3.01 -6.65 14.12
N TYR A 28 3.00 -7.51 15.14
CA TYR A 28 2.12 -7.40 16.30
C TYR A 28 2.78 -6.78 17.53
N GLY A 29 4.02 -6.28 17.38
CA GLY A 29 4.69 -5.52 18.43
C GLY A 29 4.08 -4.12 18.58
N GLU A 30 4.49 -3.39 19.61
CA GLU A 30 3.96 -2.05 19.89
C GLU A 30 4.08 -1.10 18.69
N GLU A 31 5.27 -0.98 18.12
CA GLU A 31 5.51 -0.14 16.93
C GLU A 31 4.72 -0.62 15.70
N GLY A 32 4.60 -1.95 15.51
CA GLY A 32 3.80 -2.52 14.44
C GLY A 32 2.32 -2.19 14.56
N LYS A 33 1.79 -2.22 15.78
CA LYS A 33 0.41 -1.83 16.11
C LYS A 33 0.19 -0.32 15.89
N LYS A 34 1.12 0.54 16.33
CA LYS A 34 1.04 2.00 16.16
C LYS A 34 0.84 2.41 14.69
N ILE A 35 1.50 1.72 13.76
CA ILE A 35 1.39 2.00 12.32
C ILE A 35 0.39 1.08 11.60
N ASN A 36 -0.34 0.25 12.33
CA ASN A 36 -1.27 -0.76 11.79
C ASN A 36 -0.63 -1.64 10.69
N LEU A 37 0.60 -2.11 10.94
CA LEU A 37 1.46 -2.75 9.94
C LEU A 37 0.82 -3.99 9.29
N ALA A 38 0.10 -4.81 10.08
CA ALA A 38 -0.59 -6.00 9.56
C ALA A 38 -1.62 -5.63 8.48
N ASN A 39 -2.45 -4.62 8.75
CA ASN A 39 -3.47 -4.15 7.82
C ASN A 39 -2.85 -3.55 6.55
N GLN A 40 -1.74 -2.80 6.68
CA GLN A 40 -1.04 -2.28 5.51
C GLN A 40 -0.47 -3.40 4.62
N LEU A 41 0.11 -4.43 5.21
CA LEU A 41 0.64 -5.58 4.46
C LEU A 41 -0.45 -6.31 3.69
N GLN A 42 -1.61 -6.52 4.33
CA GLN A 42 -2.75 -7.14 3.69
C GLN A 42 -3.33 -6.25 2.57
N ASN A 43 -3.60 -4.98 2.84
CA ASN A 43 -4.30 -4.09 1.90
C ASN A 43 -3.45 -3.71 0.68
N TYR A 44 -2.14 -3.51 0.86
CA TYR A 44 -1.28 -3.03 -0.23
C TYR A 44 -0.52 -4.14 -0.95
N LEU A 45 -0.22 -5.25 -0.26
CA LEU A 45 0.59 -6.33 -0.82
C LEU A 45 -0.16 -7.67 -0.89
N GLY A 46 -1.36 -7.78 -0.32
CA GLY A 46 -2.09 -9.06 -0.25
C GLY A 46 -1.38 -10.10 0.63
N ILE A 47 -0.53 -9.66 1.56
CA ILE A 47 0.25 -10.56 2.42
C ILE A 47 -0.48 -10.73 3.74
N ASP A 48 -1.08 -11.90 3.92
CA ASP A 48 -1.61 -12.29 5.21
C ASP A 48 -0.47 -12.73 6.13
N ILE A 49 -0.53 -12.22 7.36
CA ILE A 49 0.34 -12.64 8.45
C ILE A 49 -0.60 -13.14 9.52
N TYR A 50 -0.42 -14.39 9.91
CA TYR A 50 -1.18 -15.00 10.99
C TYR A 50 -0.29 -15.11 12.24
N PHE A 51 -0.91 -15.01 13.41
CA PHE A 51 -0.20 -15.16 14.67
C PHE A 51 0.49 -16.53 14.79
N ASN A 52 -0.16 -17.58 14.30
CA ASN A 52 0.35 -18.96 14.37
C ASN A 52 1.26 -19.35 13.19
N ASP A 53 1.59 -18.43 12.27
CA ASP A 53 2.45 -18.73 11.12
C ASP A 53 3.90 -19.02 11.56
N HIS A 54 4.57 -20.00 10.94
CA HIS A 54 5.99 -20.29 11.17
C HIS A 54 6.94 -19.30 10.47
N LEU A 55 6.40 -18.40 9.65
CA LEU A 55 7.19 -17.46 8.88
C LEU A 55 7.50 -16.16 9.66
N PRO A 56 8.54 -15.39 9.25
CA PRO A 56 8.98 -14.20 9.96
C PRO A 56 7.87 -13.16 10.11
N LYS A 57 7.61 -12.73 11.35
CA LYS A 57 6.63 -11.69 11.71
C LYS A 57 7.26 -10.31 11.82
N THR A 58 8.40 -10.12 11.16
CA THR A 58 9.25 -8.95 11.29
C THR A 58 9.44 -8.27 9.95
N VAL A 59 9.44 -6.94 9.94
CA VAL A 59 9.64 -6.13 8.72
C VAL A 59 10.74 -5.10 8.99
N CYS A 60 11.70 -4.98 8.07
CA CYS A 60 12.77 -3.98 8.22
C CYS A 60 12.26 -2.57 7.89
N ASN A 61 12.91 -1.56 8.50
CA ASN A 61 12.52 -0.16 8.34
C ASN A 61 12.48 0.30 6.88
N ARG A 62 13.43 -0.16 6.04
CA ARG A 62 13.46 0.17 4.61
C ARG A 62 12.19 -0.28 3.88
N CYS A 63 11.65 -1.44 4.23
CA CYS A 63 10.41 -1.94 3.63
C CYS A 63 9.19 -1.20 4.17
N ILE A 64 9.16 -0.84 5.45
CA ILE A 64 8.09 -0.01 6.02
C ILE A 64 8.01 1.36 5.34
N ILE A 65 9.15 2.02 5.13
CA ILE A 65 9.19 3.32 4.44
C ILE A 65 8.62 3.19 3.02
N LYS A 66 9.03 2.17 2.27
CA LYS A 66 8.49 1.91 0.92
C LYS A 66 6.98 1.63 0.94
N LEU A 67 6.50 0.90 1.93
CA LEU A 67 5.07 0.60 2.09
C LEU A 67 4.25 1.88 2.33
N LYS A 68 4.75 2.78 3.19
CA LYS A 68 4.12 4.09 3.46
C LYS A 68 4.07 4.96 2.20
N ILE A 69 5.19 5.06 1.49
CA ILE A 69 5.25 5.78 0.22
C ILE A 69 4.20 5.20 -0.72
N HIS A 70 4.21 3.88 -0.94
CA HIS A 70 3.22 3.22 -1.81
C HIS A 70 1.77 3.53 -1.43
N HIS A 71 1.43 3.52 -0.13
CA HIS A 71 0.11 3.91 0.37
C HIS A 71 -0.26 5.33 -0.06
N GLU A 72 0.61 6.31 0.18
CA GLU A 72 0.38 7.73 -0.18
C GLU A 72 0.15 7.89 -1.69
N TRP A 73 0.98 7.24 -2.52
CA TRP A 73 0.80 7.26 -3.98
C TRP A 73 -0.55 6.67 -4.41
N MET A 74 -0.96 5.55 -3.81
CA MET A 74 -2.24 4.91 -4.14
C MET A 74 -3.44 5.79 -3.78
N GLU A 75 -3.38 6.52 -2.67
CA GLU A 75 -4.43 7.48 -2.31
C GLU A 75 -4.50 8.65 -3.29
N ILE A 76 -3.37 9.21 -3.70
CA ILE A 76 -3.30 10.28 -4.70
C ILE A 76 -3.93 9.82 -6.01
N ILE A 77 -3.57 8.63 -6.49
CA ILE A 77 -4.11 8.05 -7.73
C ILE A 77 -5.62 7.82 -7.60
N LYS A 78 -6.10 7.23 -6.50
CA LYS A 78 -7.53 6.98 -6.25
C LYS A 78 -8.33 8.29 -6.23
N ASN A 79 -7.80 9.32 -5.60
CA ASN A 79 -8.42 10.65 -5.55
C ASN A 79 -8.47 11.29 -6.94
N ALA A 80 -7.39 11.21 -7.71
CA ALA A 80 -7.35 11.72 -9.09
C ALA A 80 -8.37 10.99 -9.98
N GLN A 81 -8.44 9.66 -9.91
CA GLN A 81 -9.41 8.86 -10.65
C GLN A 81 -10.85 9.22 -10.29
N THR A 82 -11.15 9.41 -8.99
CA THR A 82 -12.48 9.82 -8.51
C THR A 82 -12.86 11.18 -9.06
N ARG A 83 -11.95 12.16 -9.05
CA ARG A 83 -12.17 13.49 -9.62
C ARG A 83 -12.45 13.43 -11.13
N ILE A 84 -11.69 12.63 -11.88
CA ILE A 84 -11.88 12.45 -13.33
C ILE A 84 -13.24 11.79 -13.62
N LYS A 85 -13.61 10.74 -12.88
CA LYS A 85 -14.92 10.09 -13.02
C LYS A 85 -16.06 11.07 -12.76
N ASN A 86 -16.00 11.84 -11.68
CA ASN A 86 -17.04 12.82 -11.35
C ASN A 86 -17.19 13.89 -12.42
N LYS A 87 -16.08 14.42 -12.96
CA LYS A 87 -16.13 15.38 -14.09
C LYS A 87 -16.78 14.78 -15.34
N ARG A 88 -16.47 13.52 -15.68
CA ARG A 88 -17.11 12.80 -16.81
C ARG A 88 -18.61 12.63 -16.58
N LEU A 89 -19.03 12.26 -15.37
CA LEU A 89 -20.45 12.10 -15.03
C LEU A 89 -21.22 13.43 -15.18
N VAL A 90 -20.66 14.53 -14.66
CA VAL A 90 -21.27 15.87 -14.79
C VAL A 90 -21.36 16.30 -16.25
N SER A 91 -20.30 16.09 -17.03
CA SER A 91 -20.32 16.38 -18.47
C SER A 91 -21.38 15.58 -19.22
N ASN A 92 -21.49 14.27 -18.95
CA ASN A 92 -22.50 13.41 -19.55
C ASN A 92 -23.92 13.81 -19.15
N LEU A 93 -24.14 14.18 -17.89
CA LEU A 93 -25.43 14.70 -17.41
C LEU A 93 -25.78 16.03 -18.10
N LEU A 94 -24.84 16.97 -18.19
CA LEU A 94 -25.04 18.25 -18.88
C LEU A 94 -25.39 18.05 -20.36
N PHE A 95 -24.67 17.19 -21.08
CA PHE A 95 -25.01 16.83 -22.47
C PHE A 95 -26.42 16.25 -22.58
N ARG A 96 -26.80 15.37 -21.64
CA ARG A 96 -28.12 14.74 -21.62
C ARG A 96 -29.23 15.75 -21.29
N PHE A 97 -28.99 16.68 -20.37
CA PHE A 97 -29.91 17.78 -20.07
C PHE A 97 -30.06 18.75 -21.23
N LEU A 98 -28.96 19.12 -21.90
CA LEU A 98 -28.98 19.98 -23.08
C LEU A 98 -29.76 19.31 -24.24
N ASN A 99 -29.56 18.02 -24.47
CA ASN A 99 -30.32 17.28 -25.50
C ASN A 99 -31.83 17.26 -25.21
N VAL A 100 -32.24 17.13 -23.94
CA VAL A 100 -33.66 17.18 -23.55
C VAL A 100 -34.23 18.59 -23.70
N TYR A 101 -33.48 19.63 -23.30
CA TYR A 101 -33.97 21.02 -23.34
C TYR A 101 -33.98 21.65 -24.74
N TYR A 102 -33.02 21.29 -25.60
CA TYR A 102 -32.89 21.86 -26.95
C TYR A 102 -33.44 20.94 -28.06
N GLY A 103 -33.93 19.74 -27.74
CA GLY A 103 -34.66 18.90 -28.70
C GLY A 103 -33.87 18.53 -29.97
N LEU A 104 -32.54 18.38 -29.88
CA LEU A 104 -31.73 17.88 -30.99
C LEU A 104 -31.98 16.36 -31.13
N HIS A 105 -33.00 16.00 -31.91
CA HIS A 105 -33.12 14.66 -32.45
C HIS A 105 -31.85 14.35 -33.25
N PRO A 106 -31.30 13.12 -33.16
CA PRO A 106 -30.22 12.72 -34.06
C PRO A 106 -30.72 12.89 -35.50
N PRO A 107 -29.92 13.51 -36.40
CA PRO A 107 -30.24 13.46 -37.83
C PRO A 107 -29.97 12.02 -38.28
N PHE A 108 -31.06 11.26 -38.42
CA PHE A 108 -31.19 9.94 -39.07
C PHE A 108 -30.07 8.91 -38.83
#